data_AF-A0A957TZB4-F1
#
_entry.id   AF-A0A957TZB4-F1
#
_cell.length_a   1.000
_cell.length_b   1.000
_cell.length_c   1.000
_cell.angle_alpha   90.00
_cell.angle_beta   90.00
_cell.angle_gamma   90.00
#
_symmetry.space_group_name_H-M   'P 1'
#
loop_
_entity.id
_entity.type
_entity.pdbx_description
1 polymer ?
#
loop_
_entity_poly.entity_id
_entity_poly.type
_entity_poly.pdbx_seq_one_letter_code
_entity_poly.pdbx_strand_id
1 'polypeptide(L)'
;MQEPQNWLQQLLESLQLNQFPSLAQLGASMDPVAWTLLGLLLGAVVLGIFFGVSTRRSFLRPDDIETAPEITLARLKQDPTQLPPLAIVSRLGAESTLELLEFGDQIQSKEWRYKWGGVREELLHLLSGQNAFGPTYALARYYRSADVHEPDTIRIRRTALIHKLGLQRHMDPDSAGNLAQLRVRYHPADVQGDLGFSGDVAWLLPGEPTQTPKGPLIEMDPVEFRTLQDASIDVHIRRSPTVGGGFRLQLIKRRKMWVVVGEEIEWVG
;
A
#
# COMPACT_ATOMS: atom_id res chain seq x y z
N MET A 1 8.48 -15.08 -68.86
CA MET A 1 8.54 -14.07 -67.79
C MET A 1 9.82 -14.31 -66.99
N GLN A 2 10.91 -13.66 -67.36
CA GLN A 2 12.27 -13.81 -66.79
C GLN A 2 12.93 -12.42 -66.70
N GLU A 3 12.45 -11.54 -65.81
CA GLU A 3 12.96 -10.16 -65.71
C GLU A 3 13.47 -9.65 -64.34
N PRO A 4 13.31 -10.30 -63.17
CA PRO A 4 13.83 -9.72 -61.93
C PRO A 4 15.33 -9.98 -61.66
N GLN A 5 15.96 -10.95 -62.32
CA GLN A 5 17.36 -11.32 -62.07
C GLN A 5 18.38 -10.42 -62.77
N ASN A 6 18.07 -9.94 -63.97
CA ASN A 6 18.96 -9.05 -64.74
C ASN A 6 19.08 -7.66 -64.10
N TRP A 7 18.02 -7.17 -63.45
CA TRP A 7 18.04 -5.87 -62.78
C TRP A 7 18.95 -5.86 -61.56
N LEU A 8 18.95 -6.94 -60.74
CA LEU A 8 19.84 -7.06 -59.60
C LEU A 8 21.32 -7.13 -60.02
N GLN A 9 21.62 -7.84 -61.11
CA GLN A 9 22.97 -7.91 -61.66
C GLN A 9 23.44 -6.55 -62.20
N GLN A 10 22.58 -5.83 -62.93
CA GLN A 10 22.88 -4.46 -63.40
C GLN A 10 23.06 -3.47 -62.26
N LEU A 11 22.31 -3.61 -61.16
CA LEU A 11 22.44 -2.74 -59.99
C LEU A 11 23.73 -3.02 -59.20
N LEU A 12 24.14 -4.30 -59.11
CA LEU A 12 25.44 -4.71 -58.56
C LEU A 12 26.63 -4.25 -59.42
N GLU A 13 26.52 -4.28 -60.74
CA GLU A 13 27.53 -3.75 -61.65
C GLU A 13 27.61 -2.22 -61.61
N SER A 14 26.47 -1.54 -61.42
CA SER A 14 26.41 -0.07 -61.25
C SER A 14 27.08 0.41 -59.96
N LEU A 15 27.22 -0.47 -58.96
CA LEU A 15 27.85 -0.17 -57.67
C LEU A 15 29.38 -0.23 -57.68
N GLN A 16 30.03 -0.44 -58.84
CA GLN A 16 31.50 -0.41 -59.00
C GLN A 16 32.28 -1.17 -57.89
N LEU A 17 31.74 -2.29 -57.41
CA LEU A 17 32.36 -3.13 -56.37
C LEU A 17 33.65 -3.83 -56.84
N ASN A 18 34.01 -3.69 -58.13
CA ASN A 18 35.27 -4.17 -58.71
C ASN A 18 36.44 -3.18 -58.61
N GLN A 19 36.24 -2.01 -57.99
CA GLN A 19 37.32 -1.04 -57.69
C GLN A 19 37.65 -0.97 -56.20
N PHE A 20 37.58 -2.10 -55.47
CA PHE A 20 38.29 -2.15 -54.19
C PHE A 20 39.80 -2.20 -54.49
N PRO A 21 40.58 -1.18 -54.11
CA PRO A 21 42.03 -1.27 -54.19
C PRO A 21 42.47 -2.49 -53.36
N SER A 22 43.43 -3.25 -53.87
CA SER A 22 43.94 -4.42 -53.16
C SER A 22 44.38 -4.03 -51.74
N LEU A 23 44.17 -4.90 -50.75
CA LEU A 23 44.59 -4.66 -49.36
C LEU A 23 46.09 -4.27 -49.25
N ALA A 24 46.89 -4.67 -50.24
CA ALA A 24 48.29 -4.28 -50.40
C ALA A 24 48.51 -2.81 -50.79
N GLN A 25 47.60 -2.18 -51.56
CA GLN A 25 47.67 -0.75 -51.92
C GLN A 25 47.16 0.18 -50.80
N LEU A 26 46.21 -0.27 -49.99
CA LEU A 26 45.77 0.46 -48.79
C LEU A 26 46.90 0.60 -47.76
N GLY A 27 47.73 -0.44 -47.58
CA GLY A 27 48.90 -0.36 -46.70
C GLY A 27 50.01 0.56 -47.20
N ALA A 28 50.19 0.69 -48.52
CA ALA A 28 51.29 1.46 -49.12
C ALA A 28 50.98 2.95 -49.39
N SER A 29 49.70 3.34 -49.39
CA SER A 29 49.25 4.71 -49.69
C SER A 29 48.65 5.47 -48.50
N MET A 30 48.52 4.85 -47.34
CA MET A 30 47.99 5.52 -46.15
C MET A 30 49.04 6.45 -45.54
N ASP A 31 48.85 7.74 -45.80
CA ASP A 31 49.51 8.85 -45.12
C ASP A 31 49.29 8.75 -43.59
N PRO A 32 50.21 9.21 -42.72
CA PRO A 32 50.07 9.10 -41.26
C PRO A 32 48.75 9.67 -40.74
N VAL A 33 48.22 10.69 -41.42
CA VAL A 33 46.93 11.32 -41.11
C VAL A 33 45.77 10.32 -41.29
N ALA A 34 45.80 9.48 -42.33
CA ALA A 34 44.75 8.47 -42.57
C ALA A 34 44.72 7.41 -41.44
N TRP A 35 45.89 7.04 -40.91
CA TRP A 35 45.98 6.15 -39.75
C TRP A 35 45.40 6.78 -38.48
N THR A 36 45.64 8.07 -38.26
CA THR A 36 45.04 8.77 -37.10
C THR A 36 43.52 8.87 -37.20
N LEU A 37 42.97 9.12 -38.39
CA LEU A 37 41.52 9.16 -38.61
C LEU A 37 40.87 7.79 -38.42
N LEU A 38 41.52 6.72 -38.90
CA LEU A 38 41.03 5.36 -38.68
C LEU A 38 41.02 5.01 -37.18
N GLY A 39 42.08 5.37 -36.46
CA GLY A 39 42.16 5.19 -35.01
C GLY A 39 41.07 5.94 -34.25
N LEU A 40 40.80 7.19 -34.63
CA LEU A 40 39.71 8.00 -34.04
C LEU A 40 38.33 7.40 -34.31
N LEU A 41 38.08 6.92 -35.53
CA LEU A 41 36.81 6.31 -35.90
C LEU A 41 36.58 5.00 -35.15
N LEU A 42 37.62 4.18 -34.99
CA LEU A 42 37.57 2.94 -34.24
C LEU A 42 37.38 3.21 -32.73
N GLY A 43 38.03 4.24 -32.20
CA GLY A 43 37.82 4.73 -30.83
C GLY A 43 36.39 5.21 -30.60
N ALA A 44 35.81 5.96 -31.53
CA ALA A 44 34.43 6.44 -31.46
C ALA A 44 33.41 5.29 -31.49
N VAL A 45 33.65 4.26 -32.29
CA VAL A 45 32.80 3.05 -32.32
C VAL A 45 32.87 2.30 -31.00
N VAL A 46 34.08 2.12 -30.43
CA VAL A 46 34.25 1.46 -29.12
C VAL A 46 33.57 2.26 -28.01
N LEU A 47 33.71 3.58 -28.00
CA LEU A 47 33.00 4.47 -27.08
C LEU A 47 31.48 4.39 -27.26
N GLY A 48 31.00 4.37 -28.50
CA GLY A 48 29.57 4.23 -28.81
C GLY A 48 29.00 2.89 -28.34
N ILE A 49 29.74 1.79 -28.46
CA ILE A 49 29.35 0.47 -27.93
C ILE A 49 29.42 0.46 -26.41
N PHE A 50 30.47 1.02 -25.81
CA PHE A 50 30.64 1.10 -24.36
C PHE A 50 29.53 1.93 -23.70
N PHE A 51 29.22 3.11 -24.23
CA PHE A 51 28.06 3.89 -23.81
C PHE A 51 26.76 3.17 -24.18
N GLY A 52 26.61 2.57 -25.35
CA GLY A 52 25.41 1.80 -25.70
C GLY A 52 25.10 0.68 -24.69
N VAL A 53 26.11 -0.06 -24.22
CA VAL A 53 25.98 -1.15 -23.24
C VAL A 53 25.86 -0.62 -21.81
N SER A 54 26.62 0.42 -21.45
CA SER A 54 26.59 1.05 -20.12
C SER A 54 25.27 1.80 -19.88
N THR A 55 24.80 2.55 -20.87
CA THR A 55 23.56 3.34 -20.77
C THR A 55 22.30 2.48 -20.95
N ARG A 56 22.37 1.32 -21.62
CA ARG A 56 21.26 0.34 -21.63
C ARG A 56 20.93 -0.25 -20.25
N ARG A 57 21.85 -0.18 -19.27
CA ARG A 57 21.54 -0.55 -17.88
C ARG A 57 20.82 0.53 -17.08
N SER A 58 20.76 1.78 -17.57
CA SER A 58 20.12 2.90 -16.86
C SER A 58 18.82 3.41 -17.51
N PHE A 59 18.41 2.85 -18.66
CA PHE A 59 17.19 3.25 -19.37
C PHE A 59 16.13 2.12 -19.47
N LEU A 60 15.99 1.35 -18.40
CA LEU A 60 14.73 0.70 -18.03
C LEU A 60 14.15 1.58 -16.91
N ARG A 61 13.09 2.36 -17.10
CA ARG A 61 11.71 1.87 -17.22
C ARG A 61 10.80 2.89 -17.92
N PRO A 62 10.36 2.59 -19.14
CA PRO A 62 9.05 2.98 -19.63
C PRO A 62 8.06 1.81 -19.49
N ASP A 63 8.08 1.10 -18.35
CA ASP A 63 7.07 0.09 -17.97
C ASP A 63 5.98 0.67 -17.03
N ASP A 64 5.98 1.99 -16.81
CA ASP A 64 5.05 2.67 -15.90
C ASP A 64 3.67 2.96 -16.52
N ILE A 65 3.36 2.49 -17.74
CA ILE A 65 2.12 2.86 -18.44
C ILE A 65 1.01 1.80 -18.35
N GLU A 66 1.30 0.52 -18.10
CA GLU A 66 0.25 -0.52 -17.99
C GLU A 66 0.59 -1.65 -17.01
N THR A 67 0.99 -1.32 -15.77
CA THR A 67 1.01 -2.36 -14.73
C THR A 67 -0.42 -2.70 -14.35
N ALA A 68 -0.92 -3.82 -14.88
CA ALA A 68 -2.22 -4.37 -14.49
C ALA A 68 -2.36 -4.33 -12.96
N PRO A 69 -3.50 -3.85 -12.42
CA PRO A 69 -3.71 -3.69 -10.98
C PRO A 69 -3.33 -4.95 -10.18
N GLU A 70 -3.56 -6.12 -10.75
CA GLU A 70 -3.21 -7.43 -10.18
C GLU A 70 -1.71 -7.62 -9.97
N ILE A 71 -0.87 -7.18 -10.92
CA ILE A 71 0.59 -7.28 -10.80
C ILE A 71 1.09 -6.32 -9.72
N THR A 72 0.54 -5.10 -9.69
CA THR A 72 0.85 -4.11 -8.66
C THR A 72 0.46 -4.63 -7.28
N LEU A 73 -0.74 -5.22 -7.15
CA LEU A 73 -1.22 -5.83 -5.92
C LEU A 73 -0.31 -6.97 -5.47
N ALA A 74 0.06 -7.88 -6.38
CA ALA A 74 0.95 -9.00 -6.06
C ALA A 74 2.31 -8.53 -5.53
N ARG A 75 2.87 -7.46 -6.09
CA ARG A 75 4.12 -6.84 -5.59
C ARG A 75 3.93 -6.22 -4.21
N LEU A 76 2.84 -5.50 -3.99
CA LEU A 76 2.55 -4.87 -2.70
C LEU A 76 2.26 -5.90 -1.59
N LYS A 77 1.71 -7.08 -1.95
CA LYS A 77 1.57 -8.21 -1.03
C LYS A 77 2.91 -8.83 -0.61
N GLN A 78 3.98 -8.63 -1.38
CA GLN A 78 5.34 -9.05 -1.01
C GLN A 78 6.04 -7.98 -0.17
N ASP A 79 5.92 -6.72 -0.57
CA ASP A 79 6.45 -5.59 0.18
C ASP A 79 5.57 -4.35 -0.03
N PRO A 80 4.85 -3.90 1.01
CA PRO A 80 3.92 -2.78 0.91
C PRO A 80 4.62 -1.42 0.78
N THR A 81 5.93 -1.37 1.03
CA THR A 81 6.73 -0.12 1.00
C THR A 81 7.29 0.21 -0.38
N GLN A 82 7.08 -0.67 -1.37
CA GLN A 82 7.59 -0.45 -2.73
C GLN A 82 6.96 0.76 -3.43
N LEU A 83 5.76 1.17 -3.02
CA LEU A 83 5.06 2.33 -3.57
C LEU A 83 4.55 3.23 -2.44
N PRO A 84 4.55 4.56 -2.64
CA PRO A 84 3.92 5.45 -1.68
C PRO A 84 2.40 5.22 -1.65
N PRO A 85 1.73 5.32 -0.49
CA PRO A 85 0.29 5.03 -0.34
C PRO A 85 -0.62 5.75 -1.33
N LEU A 86 -0.31 7.01 -1.66
CA LEU A 86 -1.07 7.76 -2.68
C LEU A 86 -1.00 7.10 -4.07
N ALA A 87 0.16 6.56 -4.46
CA ALA A 87 0.31 5.84 -5.72
C ALA A 87 -0.37 4.47 -5.69
N ILE A 88 -0.44 3.82 -4.52
CA ILE A 88 -1.19 2.57 -4.34
C ILE A 88 -2.66 2.80 -4.64
N VAL A 89 -3.28 3.79 -3.99
CA VAL A 89 -4.71 4.10 -4.17
C VAL A 89 -5.02 4.47 -5.62
N SER A 90 -4.18 5.27 -6.27
CA SER A 90 -4.43 5.71 -7.65
C SER A 90 -4.25 4.61 -8.69
N ARG A 91 -3.32 3.67 -8.48
CA ARG A 91 -3.05 2.55 -9.41
C ARG A 91 -3.96 1.34 -9.19
N LEU A 92 -4.30 1.02 -7.94
CA LEU A 92 -5.13 -0.15 -7.61
C LEU A 92 -6.64 0.15 -7.67
N GLY A 93 -7.05 1.37 -7.32
CA GLY A 93 -8.45 1.67 -7.04
C GLY A 93 -8.94 1.05 -5.72
N ALA A 94 -10.21 1.32 -5.38
CA ALA A 94 -10.73 1.03 -4.04
C ALA A 94 -10.84 -0.46 -3.68
N GLU A 95 -11.29 -1.31 -4.62
CA GLU A 95 -11.51 -2.74 -4.35
C GLU A 95 -10.20 -3.52 -4.18
N SER A 96 -9.20 -3.31 -5.04
CA SER A 96 -7.88 -3.93 -4.86
C SER A 96 -7.12 -3.34 -3.67
N THR A 97 -7.37 -2.08 -3.31
CA THR A 97 -6.84 -1.52 -2.05
C THR A 97 -7.48 -2.18 -0.83
N LEU A 98 -8.78 -2.47 -0.86
CA LEU A 98 -9.44 -3.28 0.18
C LEU A 98 -8.77 -4.65 0.30
N GLU A 99 -8.55 -5.35 -0.80
CA GLU A 99 -7.88 -6.65 -0.79
C GLU A 99 -6.48 -6.58 -0.17
N LEU A 100 -5.72 -5.53 -0.49
CA LEU A 100 -4.42 -5.28 0.14
C LEU A 100 -4.55 -5.05 1.65
N LEU A 101 -5.54 -4.25 2.08
CA LEU A 101 -5.80 -4.00 3.50
C LEU A 101 -6.15 -5.29 4.26
N GLU A 102 -7.04 -6.10 3.68
CA GLU A 102 -7.45 -7.37 4.30
C GLU A 102 -6.29 -8.36 4.39
N PHE A 103 -5.47 -8.45 3.33
CA PHE A 103 -4.30 -9.30 3.30
C PHE A 103 -3.23 -8.84 4.30
N GLY A 104 -2.92 -7.54 4.33
CA GLY A 104 -1.89 -7.00 5.18
C GLY A 104 -2.18 -7.19 6.67
N ASP A 105 -3.45 -7.12 7.07
CA ASP A 105 -3.87 -7.35 8.45
C ASP A 105 -3.85 -8.84 8.87
N GLN A 106 -3.74 -9.78 7.92
CA GLN A 106 -3.65 -11.21 8.23
C GLN A 106 -2.22 -11.65 8.58
N ILE A 107 -1.20 -10.91 8.15
CA ILE A 107 0.20 -11.30 8.34
C ILE A 107 0.70 -10.83 9.72
N GLN A 108 1.17 -11.78 10.52
CA GLN A 108 1.57 -11.54 11.92
C GLN A 108 3.08 -11.34 12.14
N SER A 109 3.90 -11.51 11.10
CA SER A 109 5.37 -11.38 11.24
C SER A 109 5.75 -9.96 11.66
N LYS A 110 6.74 -9.84 12.56
CA LYS A 110 7.17 -8.53 13.11
C LYS A 110 7.67 -7.59 12.02
N GLU A 111 8.44 -8.11 11.06
CA GLU A 111 8.95 -7.33 9.93
C GLU A 111 7.82 -6.77 9.07
N TRP A 112 6.82 -7.60 8.76
CA TRP A 112 5.65 -7.16 8.01
C TRP A 112 4.89 -6.09 8.78
N ARG A 113 4.55 -6.32 10.05
CA ARG A 113 3.80 -5.35 10.88
C ARG A 113 4.48 -3.99 10.96
N TYR A 114 5.81 -3.96 11.04
CA TYR A 114 6.58 -2.72 11.03
C TYR A 114 6.42 -1.96 9.71
N LYS A 115 6.57 -2.64 8.56
CA LYS A 115 6.40 -2.05 7.23
C LYS A 115 4.95 -1.65 6.95
N TRP A 116 4.01 -2.50 7.37
CA TRP A 116 2.60 -2.39 7.08
C TRP A 116 1.93 -1.28 7.88
N GLY A 117 2.31 -1.06 9.15
CA GLY A 117 1.65 -0.10 10.04
C GLY A 117 1.48 1.30 9.43
N GLY A 118 2.59 1.90 8.97
CA GLY A 118 2.55 3.24 8.37
C GLY A 118 1.82 3.28 7.02
N VAL A 119 1.99 2.25 6.18
CA VAL A 119 1.28 2.16 4.89
C VAL A 119 -0.23 2.04 5.13
N ARG A 120 -0.64 1.17 6.05
CA ARG A 120 -2.03 0.92 6.42
C ARG A 120 -2.70 2.19 6.93
N GLU A 121 -2.09 2.87 7.90
CA GLU A 121 -2.65 4.10 8.47
C GLU A 121 -2.88 5.16 7.39
N GLU A 122 -1.89 5.38 6.52
CA GLU A 122 -2.02 6.35 5.42
C GLU A 122 -3.06 5.91 4.38
N LEU A 123 -3.15 4.63 4.03
CA LEU A 123 -4.21 4.12 3.13
C LEU A 123 -5.61 4.37 3.71
N LEU A 124 -5.81 4.11 5.00
CA LEU A 124 -7.09 4.37 5.68
C LEU A 124 -7.39 5.88 5.72
N HIS A 125 -6.39 6.72 5.94
CA HIS A 125 -6.52 8.17 5.89
C HIS A 125 -6.93 8.64 4.48
N LEU A 126 -6.22 8.20 3.44
CA LEU A 126 -6.51 8.57 2.05
C LEU A 126 -7.88 8.08 1.58
N LEU A 127 -8.31 6.88 1.96
CA LEU A 127 -9.63 6.36 1.60
C LEU A 127 -10.75 7.09 2.35
N SER A 128 -10.54 7.45 3.62
CA SER A 128 -11.57 8.10 4.44
C SER A 128 -11.83 9.56 4.03
N GLY A 129 -10.77 10.25 3.62
CA GLY A 129 -10.85 11.60 3.04
C GLY A 129 -11.61 11.66 1.71
N GLN A 130 -11.76 10.54 1.00
CA GLN A 130 -12.50 10.50 -0.26
C GLN A 130 -14.01 10.39 -0.01
N ASN A 131 -14.77 11.37 -0.49
CA ASN A 131 -16.24 11.32 -0.49
C ASN A 131 -16.79 10.68 -1.78
N ALA A 132 -16.25 9.52 -2.17
CA ALA A 132 -16.64 8.78 -3.36
C ALA A 132 -17.26 7.41 -3.00
N PHE A 133 -18.13 6.88 -3.88
CA PHE A 133 -18.85 5.63 -3.62
C PHE A 133 -17.92 4.44 -3.41
N GLY A 134 -16.95 4.24 -4.31
CA GLY A 134 -16.01 3.12 -4.25
C GLY A 134 -15.21 3.08 -2.93
N PRO A 135 -14.45 4.14 -2.59
CA PRO A 135 -13.71 4.21 -1.32
C PRO A 135 -14.58 4.04 -0.08
N THR A 136 -15.77 4.65 -0.06
CA THR A 136 -16.70 4.53 1.08
C THR A 136 -17.17 3.07 1.25
N TYR A 137 -17.52 2.39 0.16
CA TYR A 137 -17.97 1.01 0.20
C TYR A 137 -16.83 0.04 0.57
N ALA A 138 -15.64 0.26 0.01
CA ALA A 138 -14.44 -0.49 0.35
C ALA A 138 -14.12 -0.37 1.85
N LEU A 139 -14.10 0.85 2.40
CA LEU A 139 -13.88 1.06 3.84
C LEU A 139 -14.97 0.42 4.71
N ALA A 140 -16.24 0.54 4.32
CA ALA A 140 -17.33 -0.08 5.07
C ALA A 140 -17.19 -1.61 5.13
N ARG A 141 -16.77 -2.24 4.03
CA ARG A 141 -16.49 -3.69 3.99
C ARG A 141 -15.29 -4.04 4.84
N TYR A 142 -14.20 -3.28 4.73
CA TYR A 142 -13.02 -3.44 5.56
C TYR A 142 -13.36 -3.38 7.06
N TYR A 143 -14.10 -2.36 7.48
CA TYR A 143 -14.55 -2.19 8.86
C TYR A 143 -15.68 -3.13 9.30
N ARG A 144 -16.13 -4.04 8.41
CA ARG A 144 -17.28 -4.92 8.65
C ARG A 144 -18.55 -4.14 9.06
N SER A 145 -18.67 -2.89 8.63
CA SER A 145 -19.82 -2.04 8.92
C SER A 145 -20.92 -2.17 7.86
N ALA A 146 -20.75 -2.97 6.80
CA ALA A 146 -21.73 -3.10 5.72
C ALA A 146 -23.03 -3.84 6.13
N ASP A 147 -23.04 -4.59 7.23
CA ASP A 147 -24.25 -5.20 7.77
C ASP A 147 -25.16 -4.14 8.39
N VAL A 148 -26.33 -3.91 7.77
CA VAL A 148 -27.30 -2.91 8.21
C VAL A 148 -28.27 -3.41 9.27
N HIS A 149 -28.27 -4.71 9.55
CA HIS A 149 -29.12 -5.31 10.59
C HIS A 149 -28.47 -5.23 11.98
N GLU A 150 -27.15 -5.04 12.03
CA GLU A 150 -26.42 -4.86 13.29
C GLU A 150 -26.68 -3.46 13.89
N PRO A 151 -26.85 -3.33 15.22
CA PRO A 151 -27.00 -2.04 15.87
C PRO A 151 -25.83 -1.08 15.57
N ASP A 152 -26.13 0.20 15.35
CA ASP A 152 -25.11 1.22 15.04
C ASP A 152 -24.01 1.28 16.10
N THR A 153 -24.36 1.11 17.37
CA THR A 153 -23.43 1.10 18.50
C THR A 153 -22.43 -0.06 18.48
N ILE A 154 -22.79 -1.22 17.93
CA ILE A 154 -21.86 -2.35 17.71
C ILE A 154 -21.00 -2.09 16.48
N ARG A 155 -21.61 -1.62 15.38
CA ARG A 155 -20.92 -1.32 14.13
C ARG A 155 -19.83 -0.27 14.33
N ILE A 156 -20.12 0.81 15.07
CA ILE A 156 -19.16 1.86 15.41
C ILE A 156 -17.98 1.29 16.21
N ARG A 157 -18.26 0.48 17.25
CA ARG A 157 -17.21 -0.12 18.08
C ARG A 157 -16.33 -1.10 17.30
N ARG A 158 -16.92 -1.94 16.46
CA ARG A 158 -16.16 -2.82 15.55
C ARG A 158 -15.32 -2.02 14.56
N THR A 159 -15.88 -0.96 14.00
CA THR A 159 -15.16 -0.04 13.10
C THR A 159 -13.94 0.56 13.82
N ALA A 160 -14.12 1.06 15.04
CA ALA A 160 -13.04 1.63 15.86
C ALA A 160 -11.94 0.60 16.18
N LEU A 161 -12.32 -0.61 16.61
CA LEU A 161 -11.37 -1.69 16.89
C LEU A 161 -10.60 -2.11 15.64
N ILE A 162 -11.29 -2.29 14.51
CA ILE A 162 -10.63 -2.62 13.25
C ILE A 162 -9.73 -1.46 12.82
N HIS A 163 -10.16 -0.21 12.96
CA HIS A 163 -9.33 0.95 12.61
C HIS A 163 -8.00 0.94 13.39
N LYS A 164 -8.03 0.72 14.71
CA LYS A 164 -6.82 0.75 15.56
C LYS A 164 -6.01 -0.55 15.57
N LEU A 165 -6.63 -1.72 15.41
CA LEU A 165 -5.98 -3.03 15.61
C LEU A 165 -5.92 -3.90 14.36
N GLY A 166 -6.58 -3.49 13.27
CA GLY A 166 -6.76 -4.31 12.08
C GLY A 166 -7.87 -5.36 12.21
N LEU A 167 -8.08 -6.13 11.14
CA LEU A 167 -9.20 -7.08 11.04
C LEU A 167 -9.26 -8.14 12.17
N GLN A 168 -8.10 -8.58 12.65
CA GLN A 168 -8.04 -9.59 13.70
C GLN A 168 -8.52 -9.05 15.05
N ARG A 169 -8.56 -7.72 15.23
CA ARG A 169 -8.90 -7.06 16.50
C ARG A 169 -8.14 -7.70 17.65
N HIS A 170 -6.85 -7.89 17.42
CA HIS A 170 -5.94 -8.59 18.33
C HIS A 170 -4.92 -7.61 18.89
N MET A 171 -4.55 -7.82 20.14
CA MET A 171 -3.41 -7.17 20.76
C MET A 171 -2.54 -8.23 21.41
N ASP A 172 -1.25 -8.19 21.09
CA ASP A 172 -0.25 -9.11 21.63
C ASP A 172 -0.30 -9.09 23.18
N PRO A 173 -0.14 -10.25 23.85
CA PRO A 173 0.03 -10.34 25.29
C PRO A 173 1.23 -9.52 25.80
N ASP A 174 1.26 -9.24 27.11
CA ASP A 174 2.44 -8.63 27.72
C ASP A 174 3.62 -9.63 27.86
N SER A 175 4.75 -9.15 28.38
CA SER A 175 5.93 -9.98 28.62
C SER A 175 5.72 -11.11 29.64
N ALA A 176 4.68 -11.03 30.47
CA ALA A 176 4.31 -12.06 31.44
C ALA A 176 3.29 -13.07 30.86
N GLY A 177 2.87 -12.89 29.61
CA GLY A 177 1.92 -13.75 28.92
C GLY A 177 0.45 -13.46 29.27
N ASN A 178 0.16 -12.34 29.95
CA ASN A 178 -1.22 -11.96 30.24
C ASN A 178 -1.90 -11.49 28.96
N LEU A 179 -3.06 -12.09 28.66
CA LEU A 179 -3.86 -11.75 27.49
C LEU A 179 -4.39 -10.33 27.55
N ALA A 180 -4.60 -9.74 26.37
CA ALA A 180 -5.22 -8.44 26.23
C ALA A 180 -6.68 -8.46 26.68
N GLN A 181 -7.11 -7.39 27.35
CA GLN A 181 -8.48 -7.18 27.79
C GLN A 181 -9.10 -6.02 27.02
N LEU A 182 -10.39 -6.13 26.71
CA LEU A 182 -11.21 -5.07 26.13
C LEU A 182 -12.31 -4.69 27.13
N ARG A 183 -12.35 -3.43 27.53
CA ARG A 183 -13.40 -2.87 28.38
C ARG A 183 -14.22 -1.90 27.58
N VAL A 184 -15.52 -2.09 27.60
CA VAL A 184 -16.47 -1.26 26.85
C VAL A 184 -17.40 -0.61 27.85
N ARG A 185 -17.26 0.70 28.01
CA ARG A 185 -18.26 1.50 28.69
C ARG A 185 -19.43 1.72 27.74
N TYR A 186 -20.64 1.45 28.21
CA TYR A 186 -21.84 1.53 27.38
C TYR A 186 -22.94 2.30 28.08
N HIS A 187 -23.80 2.95 27.30
CA HIS A 187 -25.02 3.53 27.82
C HIS A 187 -26.04 2.40 28.08
N PRO A 188 -26.90 2.44 29.12
CA PRO A 188 -27.85 1.37 29.42
C PRO A 188 -28.81 1.00 28.26
N ALA A 189 -29.02 1.93 27.33
CA ALA A 189 -29.82 1.70 26.12
C ALA A 189 -29.06 1.02 24.98
N ASP A 190 -27.73 0.88 25.09
CA ASP A 190 -26.91 0.22 24.09
C ASP A 190 -27.15 -1.28 24.09
N VAL A 191 -27.21 -1.85 22.89
CA VAL A 191 -27.15 -3.30 22.71
C VAL A 191 -25.72 -3.77 22.95
N GLN A 192 -25.55 -4.75 23.84
CA GLN A 192 -24.29 -5.47 24.03
C GLN A 192 -24.19 -6.60 23.00
N GLY A 193 -22.97 -6.93 22.58
CA GLY A 193 -22.77 -7.98 21.58
C GLY A 193 -21.30 -8.34 21.38
N ASP A 194 -21.07 -9.30 20.51
CA ASP A 194 -19.73 -9.73 20.15
C ASP A 194 -19.02 -8.65 19.31
N LEU A 195 -17.89 -8.16 19.81
CA LEU A 195 -17.04 -7.21 19.09
C LEU A 195 -15.95 -7.90 18.26
N GLY A 196 -15.90 -9.23 18.29
CA GLY A 196 -14.92 -10.09 17.61
C GLY A 196 -13.48 -9.80 18.01
N PHE A 197 -13.29 -9.33 19.24
CA PHE A 197 -11.99 -9.14 19.87
C PHE A 197 -11.47 -10.49 20.35
N SER A 198 -10.18 -10.77 20.16
CA SER A 198 -9.61 -12.09 20.44
C SER A 198 -9.29 -12.37 21.92
N GLY A 199 -9.70 -11.50 22.84
CA GLY A 199 -9.39 -11.57 24.27
C GLY A 199 -10.63 -11.34 25.13
N ASP A 200 -10.43 -11.11 26.43
CA ASP A 200 -11.53 -10.95 27.37
C ASP A 200 -12.26 -9.62 27.13
N VAL A 201 -13.58 -9.67 26.93
CA VAL A 201 -14.42 -8.48 26.73
C VAL A 201 -15.31 -8.27 27.95
N ALA A 202 -15.26 -7.09 28.55
CA ALA A 202 -16.10 -6.68 29.67
C ALA A 202 -16.95 -5.46 29.28
N TRP A 203 -18.27 -5.59 29.41
CA TRP A 203 -19.22 -4.49 29.25
C TRP A 203 -19.51 -3.87 30.61
N LEU A 204 -19.21 -2.59 30.77
CA LEU A 204 -19.26 -1.88 32.04
C LEU A 204 -20.20 -0.69 31.98
N LEU A 205 -21.00 -0.49 33.03
CA LEU A 205 -21.82 0.72 33.14
C LEU A 205 -20.95 1.96 33.43
N PRO A 206 -21.44 3.17 33.12
CA PRO A 206 -20.73 4.39 33.47
C PRO A 206 -20.53 4.48 34.98
N GLY A 207 -19.29 4.73 35.42
CA GLY A 207 -18.93 4.83 36.84
C GLY A 207 -18.75 3.50 37.58
N GLU A 208 -18.98 2.36 36.92
CA GLU A 208 -18.69 1.05 37.53
C GLU A 208 -17.17 0.91 37.80
N PRO A 209 -16.76 0.46 39.00
CA PRO A 209 -15.34 0.36 39.36
C PRO A 209 -14.65 -0.68 38.48
N THR A 210 -13.56 -0.27 37.84
CA THR A 210 -12.76 -1.13 36.99
C THR A 210 -11.73 -1.89 37.82
N GLN A 211 -11.67 -3.21 37.67
CA GLN A 211 -10.58 -4.01 38.25
C GLN A 211 -9.23 -3.58 37.66
N THR A 212 -8.14 -3.75 38.42
CA THR A 212 -6.79 -3.55 37.86
C THR A 212 -6.58 -4.52 36.70
N PRO A 213 -6.19 -4.05 35.51
CA PRO A 213 -5.93 -4.94 34.39
C PRO A 213 -4.73 -5.83 34.69
N LYS A 214 -4.79 -7.08 34.22
CA LYS A 214 -3.71 -8.05 34.41
C LYS A 214 -2.70 -8.03 33.27
N GLY A 215 -3.01 -7.36 32.17
CA GLY A 215 -2.17 -7.31 30.97
C GLY A 215 -2.52 -6.09 30.11
N PRO A 216 -2.23 -6.14 28.81
CA PRO A 216 -2.57 -5.09 27.86
C PRO A 216 -4.07 -4.79 27.90
N LEU A 217 -4.46 -3.53 27.79
CA LEU A 217 -5.83 -3.09 27.98
C LEU A 217 -6.26 -2.15 26.84
N ILE A 218 -7.45 -2.40 26.31
CA ILE A 218 -8.18 -1.44 25.49
C ILE A 218 -9.42 -1.02 26.28
N GLU A 219 -9.65 0.28 26.39
CA GLU A 219 -10.87 0.84 26.98
C GLU A 219 -11.57 1.66 25.91
N MET A 220 -12.88 1.44 25.75
CA MET A 220 -13.72 2.17 24.83
C MET A 220 -14.79 2.88 25.64
N ASP A 221 -14.91 4.18 25.44
CA ASP A 221 -15.93 4.99 26.09
C ASP A 221 -17.30 4.82 25.39
N PRO A 222 -18.40 5.29 26.01
CA PRO A 222 -19.70 5.28 25.37
C PRO A 222 -19.66 6.01 24.02
N VAL A 223 -20.42 5.51 23.05
CA VAL A 223 -20.53 6.16 21.74
C VAL A 223 -21.28 7.49 21.91
N GLU A 224 -20.65 8.58 21.50
CA GLU A 224 -21.23 9.91 21.56
C GLU A 224 -21.86 10.27 20.22
N PHE A 225 -23.18 10.17 20.12
CA PHE A 225 -23.90 10.61 18.92
C PHE A 225 -24.10 12.13 18.94
N ARG A 226 -23.46 12.84 18.02
CA ARG A 226 -23.74 14.27 17.76
C ARG A 226 -25.01 14.42 16.92
N THR A 227 -25.20 13.50 15.98
CA THR A 227 -26.43 13.35 15.18
C THR A 227 -26.69 11.88 14.89
N LEU A 228 -27.79 11.56 14.20
CA LEU A 228 -28.05 10.19 13.72
C LEU A 228 -27.04 9.69 12.67
N GLN A 229 -26.19 10.56 12.13
CA GLN A 229 -25.21 10.23 11.09
C GLN A 229 -23.77 10.58 11.50
N ASP A 230 -23.55 11.06 12.72
CA ASP A 230 -22.27 11.56 13.21
C ASP A 230 -22.08 11.10 14.66
N ALA A 231 -20.98 10.40 14.90
CA ALA A 231 -20.65 9.88 16.21
C ALA A 231 -19.14 9.97 16.48
N SER A 232 -18.79 10.19 17.73
CA SER A 232 -17.43 10.05 18.24
C SER A 232 -17.32 8.88 19.21
N ILE A 233 -16.12 8.30 19.30
CA ILE A 233 -15.78 7.33 20.32
C ILE A 233 -14.33 7.52 20.75
N ASP A 234 -14.13 7.55 22.06
CA ASP A 234 -12.80 7.62 22.65
C ASP A 234 -12.32 6.20 22.96
N VAL A 235 -11.09 5.91 22.52
CA VAL A 235 -10.44 4.60 22.64
C VAL A 235 -9.08 4.80 23.29
N HIS A 236 -8.86 4.13 24.40
CA HIS A 236 -7.59 4.14 25.12
C HIS A 236 -6.92 2.79 24.94
N ILE A 237 -5.68 2.78 24.45
CA ILE A 237 -4.92 1.55 24.24
C ILE A 237 -3.68 1.62 25.11
N ARG A 238 -3.58 0.71 26.08
CA ARG A 238 -2.43 0.53 26.95
C ARG A 238 -1.78 -0.83 26.67
N ARG A 239 -0.60 -0.82 26.05
CA ARG A 239 0.17 -2.05 25.75
C ARG A 239 1.00 -2.50 26.95
N SER A 240 1.44 -1.55 27.78
CA SER A 240 2.15 -1.80 29.04
C SER A 240 1.83 -0.68 30.04
N PRO A 241 2.22 -0.79 31.33
CA PRO A 241 1.99 0.28 32.30
C PRO A 241 2.56 1.65 31.89
N THR A 242 3.57 1.68 31.03
CA THR A 242 4.27 2.89 30.59
C THR A 242 4.08 3.22 29.10
N VAL A 243 3.40 2.37 28.33
CA VAL A 243 3.21 2.53 26.89
C VAL A 243 1.72 2.45 26.56
N GLY A 244 1.19 3.57 26.07
CA GLY A 244 -0.18 3.65 25.60
C GLY A 244 -0.47 4.96 24.89
N GLY A 245 -1.72 5.13 24.49
CA GLY A 245 -2.24 6.35 23.88
C GLY A 245 -3.76 6.38 23.90
N GLY A 246 -4.33 7.59 23.95
CA GLY A 246 -5.75 7.85 23.79
C GLY A 246 -6.02 8.31 22.36
N PHE A 247 -7.16 7.90 21.83
CA PHE A 247 -7.57 8.21 20.46
C PHE A 247 -9.04 8.59 20.46
N ARG A 248 -9.36 9.77 19.95
CA ARG A 248 -10.73 10.15 19.61
C ARG A 248 -10.97 9.88 18.15
N LEU A 249 -11.87 8.94 17.85
CA LEU A 249 -12.26 8.62 16.48
C LEU A 249 -13.57 9.33 16.14
N GLN A 250 -13.58 10.01 14.99
CA GLN A 250 -14.77 10.63 14.41
C GLN A 250 -15.31 9.72 13.30
N LEU A 251 -16.59 9.37 13.40
CA LEU A 251 -17.25 8.46 12.47
C LEU A 251 -18.47 9.14 11.84
N ILE A 252 -18.60 8.98 10.52
CA ILE A 252 -19.77 9.46 9.78
C ILE A 252 -20.48 8.28 9.12
N LYS A 253 -21.80 8.28 9.21
CA LYS A 253 -22.67 7.36 8.50
C LYS A 253 -22.88 7.86 7.07
N ARG A 254 -22.21 7.22 6.11
CA ARG A 254 -22.34 7.48 4.67
C ARG A 254 -23.13 6.36 4.02
N ARG A 255 -24.29 6.65 3.42
CA ARG A 255 -25.16 5.64 2.78
C ARG A 255 -25.49 4.46 3.71
N LYS A 256 -25.85 4.77 4.96
CA LYS A 256 -26.09 3.81 6.05
C LYS A 256 -24.84 3.06 6.56
N MET A 257 -23.64 3.30 6.03
CA MET A 257 -22.39 2.66 6.43
C MET A 257 -21.56 3.57 7.33
N TRP A 258 -21.02 3.05 8.44
CA TRP A 258 -20.13 3.83 9.30
C TRP A 258 -18.68 3.70 8.83
N VAL A 259 -18.01 4.84 8.70
CA VAL A 259 -16.59 4.94 8.36
C VAL A 259 -15.93 5.96 9.28
N VAL A 260 -14.69 5.70 9.67
CA VAL A 260 -13.85 6.68 10.35
C VAL A 260 -13.46 7.76 9.34
N VAL A 261 -13.62 9.03 9.71
CA VAL A 261 -13.29 10.20 8.86
C VAL A 261 -12.23 11.10 9.48
N GLY A 262 -11.94 10.91 10.78
CA GLY A 262 -10.95 11.67 11.52
C GLY A 262 -10.47 10.88 12.74
N GLU A 263 -9.23 11.11 13.10
CA GLU A 263 -8.60 10.59 14.32
C GLU A 263 -7.83 11.75 14.97
N GLU A 264 -8.04 11.94 16.27
CA GLU A 264 -7.27 12.86 17.12
C GLU A 264 -6.54 12.04 18.19
N ILE A 265 -5.25 12.33 18.39
CA ILE A 265 -4.45 11.66 19.43
C ILE A 265 -4.61 12.46 20.72
N GLU A 266 -5.19 11.81 21.73
CA GLU A 266 -5.23 12.33 23.09
C GLU A 266 -3.99 11.83 23.84
N TRP A 267 -3.10 12.75 24.21
CA TRP A 267 -1.95 12.41 25.02
C TRP A 267 -2.42 12.00 26.42
N VAL A 268 -2.23 10.73 26.76
CA VAL A 268 -2.40 10.24 28.13
C VAL A 268 -1.15 10.68 28.89
N GLY A 269 -1.31 11.69 29.75
CA GLY A 269 -0.28 12.15 30.69
C GLY A 269 -0.04 11.17 31.83
#